data_AF-A0A8H3HWH2-F1
#
_entry.id   AF-A0A8H3HWH2-F1
#
_cell.length_a   1.000
_cell.length_b   1.000
_cell.length_c   1.000
_cell.angle_alpha   90.00
_cell.angle_beta   90.00
_cell.angle_gamma   90.00
#
_symmetry.space_group_name_H-M   'P 1'
#
loop_
_entity.id
_entity.type
_entity.pdbx_description
1 polymer ?
#
loop_
_entity_poly.entity_id
_entity_poly.type
_entity_poly.pdbx_seq_one_letter_code
_entity_poly.pdbx_strand_id
1 'polypeptide(L)'
;MGRGTYIDENALQPGQVNTYWSWREVHAADRYLEDLEKLRDTNATSQQRASYLRDELAKLGLPTAVQPYTVYAPTGDIEGVNVYSIYAAPRSSGSEAIVLSASWKSLKWDEDGSLNLRGVATILSLAEYLKRYTLWAKDIVFVISDGYMDGMHAWLSAYHGFEHSNLETQPLSLLSGVIWTALCIDYPGHSFSHLGVYFEGLNGRLPNQDLLNSVLNIARYSNGVSVLAYDILDHLRTDHPSDFGPWMSYLWTYVPEPVQKLLNDPNLKLFENRADIVSRGIAWQASGRASGVHGLFHQYRIDAVTIYARPSHGPHGFFVLGKIIESTTRTMNNLLERLHASFFFYLLTSAQSFVKIGGYLPAAVIMSIVMTFGGLALWVEAGWFQVPATVSEGDQKSETDDDEPVEPSKQWLKRSRPVVDAFALVGCTHLIGAALLFALGTKPSVQAFTVSSH
;
A
#
# COMPACT_ATOMS: atom_id res chain seq x y z
N MET A 1 -19.56 -9.34 -1.28
CA MET A 1 -19.45 -8.64 -2.58
C MET A 1 -18.04 -8.64 -3.19
N GLY A 2 -16.99 -9.15 -2.51
CA GLY A 2 -15.67 -9.30 -3.13
C GLY A 2 -15.58 -10.49 -4.09
N ARG A 3 -14.83 -10.33 -5.19
CA ARG A 3 -14.45 -11.42 -6.10
C ARG A 3 -13.14 -12.03 -5.59
N GLY A 4 -12.96 -13.35 -5.74
CA GLY A 4 -11.68 -13.98 -5.48
C GLY A 4 -10.58 -13.42 -6.39
N THR A 5 -9.35 -13.33 -5.88
CA THR A 5 -8.18 -12.97 -6.68
C THR A 5 -7.91 -14.04 -7.75
N TYR A 6 -7.40 -13.62 -8.89
CA TYR A 6 -7.06 -14.47 -10.02
C TYR A 6 -5.90 -13.83 -10.79
N ILE A 7 -5.36 -14.54 -11.78
CA ILE A 7 -4.20 -14.06 -12.55
C ILE A 7 -4.65 -13.95 -14.00
N ASP A 8 -4.49 -12.75 -14.55
CA ASP A 8 -4.81 -12.47 -15.96
C ASP A 8 -3.64 -12.80 -16.88
N GLU A 9 -2.40 -12.54 -16.44
CA GLU A 9 -1.18 -12.78 -17.21
C GLU A 9 -0.75 -14.26 -17.20
N ASN A 10 -0.91 -14.91 -18.35
CA ASN A 10 -0.57 -16.32 -18.53
C ASN A 10 0.92 -16.62 -18.40
N ALA A 11 1.80 -15.64 -18.68
CA ALA A 11 3.25 -15.82 -18.61
C ALA A 11 3.77 -16.00 -17.17
N LEU A 12 3.04 -15.53 -16.16
CA LEU A 12 3.50 -15.58 -14.76
C LEU A 12 3.61 -17.00 -14.22
N GLN A 13 2.61 -17.85 -14.46
CA GLN A 13 2.57 -19.26 -14.00
C GLN A 13 3.02 -19.47 -12.53
N PRO A 14 2.47 -18.72 -11.54
CA PRO A 14 3.02 -18.77 -10.20
C PRO A 14 2.85 -20.12 -9.54
N GLY A 15 3.90 -20.53 -8.82
CA GLY A 15 3.90 -21.77 -8.08
C GLY A 15 4.01 -23.03 -8.95
N GLN A 16 4.16 -22.90 -10.27
CA GLN A 16 4.37 -24.04 -11.17
C GLN A 16 5.83 -24.52 -11.23
N VAL A 17 6.73 -23.82 -10.56
CA VAL A 17 8.17 -24.07 -10.64
C VAL A 17 8.69 -24.75 -9.39
N ASN A 18 9.50 -25.80 -9.58
CA ASN A 18 10.26 -26.42 -8.50
C ASN A 18 11.32 -25.46 -7.96
N THR A 19 11.26 -25.18 -6.66
CA THR A 19 12.26 -24.40 -5.93
C THR A 19 13.42 -25.27 -5.52
N TYR A 20 14.65 -24.74 -5.62
CA TYR A 20 15.86 -25.44 -5.21
C TYR A 20 16.55 -24.77 -4.01
N TRP A 21 15.94 -23.72 -3.43
CA TRP A 21 16.32 -23.20 -2.13
C TRP A 21 16.31 -24.29 -1.06
N SER A 22 17.44 -24.47 -0.39
CA SER A 22 17.70 -25.58 0.52
C SER A 22 18.23 -25.09 1.87
N TRP A 23 18.47 -26.03 2.79
CA TRP A 23 19.11 -25.72 4.07
C TRP A 23 20.50 -25.13 3.90
N ARG A 24 21.21 -25.40 2.80
CA ARG A 24 22.54 -24.81 2.55
C ARG A 24 22.48 -23.28 2.50
N GLU A 25 21.49 -22.73 1.81
CA GLU A 25 21.26 -21.30 1.71
C GLU A 25 20.75 -20.71 3.02
N VAL A 26 19.98 -21.48 3.81
CA VAL A 26 19.59 -21.09 5.17
C VAL A 26 20.81 -20.91 6.07
N HIS A 27 21.74 -21.87 6.07
CA HIS A 27 22.98 -21.75 6.85
C HIS A 27 23.84 -20.57 6.40
N ALA A 28 23.83 -20.23 5.10
CA ALA A 28 24.49 -19.02 4.62
C ALA A 28 23.81 -17.75 5.16
N ALA A 29 22.47 -17.69 5.15
CA ALA A 29 21.71 -16.58 5.72
C ALA A 29 21.93 -16.43 7.23
N ASP A 30 21.98 -17.54 7.99
CA ASP A 30 22.26 -17.51 9.43
C ASP A 30 23.66 -16.94 9.73
N ARG A 31 24.69 -17.31 8.95
CA ARG A 31 26.03 -16.72 9.11
C ARG A 31 26.06 -15.23 8.82
N TYR A 32 25.40 -14.78 7.75
CA TYR A 32 25.27 -13.36 7.48
C TYR A 32 24.53 -12.65 8.62
N LEU A 33 23.47 -13.26 9.15
CA LEU A 33 22.73 -12.70 10.28
C LEU A 33 23.62 -12.50 11.51
N GLU A 34 24.45 -13.47 11.89
CA GLU A 34 25.37 -13.35 13.03
C GLU A 34 26.28 -12.13 12.90
N ASP A 35 26.79 -11.85 11.71
CA ASP A 35 27.65 -10.70 11.46
C ASP A 35 26.86 -9.37 11.45
N LEU A 36 25.66 -9.37 10.88
CA LEU A 36 24.76 -8.20 10.90
C LEU A 36 24.32 -7.86 12.32
N GLU A 37 24.11 -8.86 13.18
CA GLU A 37 23.84 -8.66 14.61
C GLU A 37 25.03 -8.06 15.34
N LYS A 38 26.27 -8.48 15.04
CA LYS A 38 27.48 -7.81 15.57
C LYS A 38 27.56 -6.34 15.13
N LEU A 39 27.22 -6.04 13.88
CA LEU A 39 27.19 -4.65 13.39
C LEU A 39 26.12 -3.82 14.12
N ARG A 40 24.95 -4.39 14.41
CA ARG A 40 23.93 -3.76 15.26
C ARG A 40 24.48 -3.52 16.67
N ASP A 41 25.02 -4.55 17.31
CA ASP A 41 25.43 -4.52 18.72
C ASP A 41 26.64 -3.61 18.97
N THR A 42 27.47 -3.40 17.94
CA THR A 42 28.58 -2.43 17.96
C THR A 42 28.18 -1.02 17.52
N ASN A 43 26.89 -0.78 17.23
CA ASN A 43 26.37 0.49 16.70
C ASN A 43 27.17 0.96 15.46
N ALA A 44 27.43 0.04 14.54
CA ALA A 44 28.20 0.32 13.32
C ALA A 44 27.56 1.48 12.53
N THR A 45 28.39 2.39 12.02
CA THR A 45 27.93 3.52 11.19
C THR A 45 27.41 3.04 9.83
N SER A 46 26.67 3.91 9.13
CA SER A 46 26.21 3.65 7.76
C SER A 46 27.33 3.23 6.82
N GLN A 47 28.49 3.89 6.90
CA GLN A 47 29.68 3.54 6.10
C GLN A 47 30.27 2.18 6.48
N GLN A 48 30.28 1.81 7.76
CA GLN A 48 30.77 0.51 8.21
C GLN A 48 29.85 -0.63 7.75
N ARG A 49 28.53 -0.45 7.90
CA ARG A 49 27.52 -1.38 7.37
C ARG A 49 27.66 -1.54 5.87
N ALA A 50 27.73 -0.43 5.13
CA ALA A 50 27.87 -0.45 3.69
C ALA A 50 29.17 -1.12 3.22
N SER A 51 30.28 -0.90 3.94
CA SER A 51 31.56 -1.55 3.63
C SER A 51 31.48 -3.07 3.80
N TYR A 52 30.90 -3.56 4.91
CA TYR A 52 30.68 -4.99 5.13
C TYR A 52 29.83 -5.61 4.01
N LEU A 53 28.67 -5.02 3.73
CA LEU A 53 27.74 -5.54 2.72
C LEU A 53 28.36 -5.53 1.31
N ARG A 54 29.10 -4.48 0.97
CA ARG A 54 29.86 -4.39 -0.28
C ARG A 54 30.86 -5.54 -0.39
N ASP A 55 31.62 -5.77 0.67
CA ASP A 55 32.68 -6.78 0.68
C ASP A 55 32.09 -8.20 0.60
N GLU A 56 30.97 -8.48 1.26
CA GLU A 56 30.28 -9.78 1.14
C GLU A 56 29.76 -10.04 -0.27
N LEU A 57 29.10 -9.07 -0.91
CA LEU A 57 28.64 -9.21 -2.29
C LEU A 57 29.82 -9.29 -3.28
N ALA A 58 30.92 -8.57 -3.03
CA ALA A 58 32.12 -8.63 -3.85
C ALA A 58 32.85 -9.99 -3.73
N LYS A 59 32.85 -10.63 -2.55
CA LYS A 59 33.36 -12.00 -2.35
C LYS A 59 32.61 -13.02 -3.20
N LEU A 60 31.33 -12.77 -3.48
CA LEU A 60 30.55 -13.57 -4.42
C LEU A 60 30.97 -13.34 -5.88
N GLY A 61 31.87 -12.41 -6.18
CA GLY A 61 32.30 -12.04 -7.53
C GLY A 61 31.21 -11.33 -8.32
N LEU A 62 30.34 -10.56 -7.64
CA LEU A 62 29.35 -9.70 -8.28
C LEU A 62 29.86 -8.25 -8.32
N PRO A 63 29.68 -7.52 -9.43
CA PRO A 63 29.87 -6.07 -9.46
C PRO A 63 29.04 -5.41 -8.36
N THR A 64 29.70 -4.70 -7.45
CA THR A 64 29.07 -4.11 -6.27
C THR A 64 29.56 -2.68 -6.08
N ALA A 65 28.64 -1.80 -5.74
CA ALA A 65 28.92 -0.40 -5.50
C ALA A 65 28.14 0.12 -4.28
N VAL A 66 28.58 1.26 -3.77
CA VAL A 66 27.93 1.97 -2.67
C VAL A 66 27.45 3.33 -3.17
N GLN A 67 26.40 3.86 -2.56
CA GLN A 67 25.83 5.17 -2.89
C GLN A 67 25.54 5.93 -1.59
N PRO A 68 26.41 6.89 -1.22
CA PRO A 68 26.11 7.88 -0.20
C PRO A 68 24.97 8.81 -0.64
N TYR A 69 24.12 9.19 0.30
CA TYR A 69 23.04 10.15 0.08
C TYR A 69 22.77 10.99 1.32
N THR A 70 22.21 12.19 1.10
CA THR A 70 21.72 13.09 2.13
C THR A 70 20.34 13.61 1.76
N VAL A 71 19.38 13.46 2.67
CA VAL A 71 18.02 14.01 2.53
C VAL A 71 17.88 15.21 3.46
N TYR A 72 17.64 16.38 2.89
CA TYR A 72 17.41 17.62 3.63
C TYR A 72 15.95 17.67 4.09
N ALA A 73 15.71 17.63 5.40
CA ALA A 73 14.38 17.72 5.97
C ALA A 73 14.30 18.85 7.01
N PRO A 74 13.14 19.51 7.18
CA PRO A 74 13.00 20.59 8.15
C PRO A 74 13.30 20.19 9.60
N THR A 75 13.19 18.89 9.91
CA THR A 75 13.45 18.30 11.22
C THR A 75 14.90 17.87 11.44
N GLY A 76 15.76 18.03 10.44
CA GLY A 76 17.16 17.60 10.45
C GLY A 76 17.51 16.72 9.24
N ASP A 77 18.76 16.80 8.82
CA ASP A 77 19.26 16.08 7.64
C ASP A 77 19.43 14.59 7.96
N ILE A 78 19.07 13.75 7.00
CA ILE A 78 19.17 12.29 7.09
C ILE A 78 20.24 11.83 6.11
N GLU A 79 21.32 11.28 6.64
CA GLU A 79 22.42 10.73 5.84
C GLU A 79 22.41 9.20 5.88
N GLY A 80 22.82 8.57 4.78
CA GLY A 80 22.93 7.12 4.68
C GLY A 80 23.81 6.67 3.52
N VAL A 81 24.10 5.37 3.46
CA VAL A 81 24.91 4.77 2.39
C VAL A 81 24.29 3.47 1.90
N ASN A 82 23.65 3.51 0.74
CA ASN A 82 23.09 2.31 0.12
C ASN A 82 24.20 1.42 -0.44
N VAL A 83 23.91 0.12 -0.52
CA VAL A 83 24.75 -0.86 -1.23
C VAL A 83 23.92 -1.53 -2.30
N TYR A 84 24.48 -1.69 -3.49
CA TYR A 84 23.79 -2.37 -4.57
C TYR A 84 24.75 -3.18 -5.43
N SER A 85 24.23 -4.25 -6.02
CA SER A 85 24.99 -5.19 -6.83
C SER A 85 24.14 -5.69 -7.99
N ILE A 86 24.78 -6.01 -9.12
CA ILE A 86 24.09 -6.44 -10.34
C ILE A 86 24.58 -7.82 -10.73
N TYR A 87 23.64 -8.76 -10.86
CA TYR A 87 23.87 -10.04 -11.52
C TYR A 87 23.33 -9.98 -12.94
N ALA A 88 24.23 -9.98 -13.92
CA ALA A 88 23.87 -9.99 -15.33
C ALA A 88 23.28 -11.35 -15.74
N ALA A 89 22.10 -11.34 -16.36
CA ALA A 89 21.42 -12.55 -16.78
C ALA A 89 22.15 -13.23 -17.95
N PRO A 90 22.40 -14.55 -17.90
CA PRO A 90 23.15 -15.24 -18.95
C PRO A 90 22.34 -15.45 -20.24
N ARG A 91 21.01 -15.30 -20.22
CA ARG A 91 20.12 -15.60 -21.36
C ARG A 91 19.61 -14.36 -22.10
N SER A 92 20.07 -13.17 -21.75
CA SER A 92 19.55 -11.92 -22.30
C SER A 92 20.64 -10.86 -22.43
N SER A 93 20.33 -9.77 -23.13
CA SER A 93 21.23 -8.64 -23.39
C SER A 93 21.39 -7.67 -22.21
N GLY A 94 20.79 -7.97 -21.05
CA GLY A 94 20.80 -7.07 -19.87
C GLY A 94 19.94 -5.81 -20.05
N SER A 95 18.99 -5.82 -20.99
CA SER A 95 18.08 -4.69 -21.28
C SER A 95 16.91 -4.58 -20.30
N GLU A 96 16.71 -5.59 -19.47
CA GLU A 96 15.59 -5.74 -18.54
C GLU A 96 16.11 -6.22 -17.19
N ALA A 97 15.51 -5.71 -16.11
CA ALA A 97 15.94 -6.02 -14.76
C ALA A 97 14.78 -6.32 -13.80
N ILE A 98 15.08 -7.12 -12.78
CA ILE A 98 14.26 -7.36 -11.58
C ILE A 98 15.05 -6.85 -10.39
N VAL A 99 14.41 -6.09 -9.50
CA VAL A 99 15.03 -5.65 -8.24
C VAL A 99 14.62 -6.55 -7.09
N LEU A 100 15.60 -7.08 -6.35
CA LEU A 100 15.40 -7.69 -5.05
C LEU A 100 16.02 -6.77 -3.99
N SER A 101 15.21 -6.26 -3.07
CA SER A 101 15.68 -5.27 -2.11
C SER A 101 15.33 -5.59 -0.67
N ALA A 102 16.17 -5.13 0.25
CA ALA A 102 15.87 -5.07 1.68
C ALA A 102 16.41 -3.75 2.24
N SER A 103 15.70 -3.13 3.17
CA SER A 103 16.22 -2.01 3.95
C SER A 103 16.83 -2.51 5.26
N TRP A 104 17.81 -1.81 5.82
CA TRP A 104 18.34 -2.10 7.16
C TRP A 104 17.27 -1.85 8.24
N LYS A 105 16.51 -0.75 8.09
CA LYS A 105 15.34 -0.43 8.91
C LYS A 105 14.11 -1.20 8.43
N SER A 106 13.33 -1.75 9.35
CA SER A 106 12.04 -2.41 9.06
C SER A 106 10.95 -1.38 8.73
N LEU A 107 9.87 -1.84 8.10
CA LEU A 107 8.63 -1.09 7.90
C LEU A 107 8.07 -0.53 9.21
N LYS A 108 8.28 -1.24 10.31
CA LYS A 108 7.82 -0.88 11.65
C LYS A 108 8.84 -0.05 12.44
N TRP A 109 9.97 0.34 11.85
CA TRP A 109 11.03 1.11 12.52
C TRP A 109 10.52 2.34 13.27
N ASP A 110 9.63 3.12 12.67
CA ASP A 110 9.07 4.32 13.30
C ASP A 110 8.15 4.02 14.50
N GLU A 111 7.62 2.79 14.59
CA GLU A 111 6.72 2.34 15.65
C GLU A 111 7.49 1.69 16.81
N ASP A 112 8.42 0.78 16.52
CA ASP A 112 9.09 -0.07 17.52
C ASP A 112 10.63 -0.10 17.44
N GLY A 113 11.24 0.63 16.48
CA GLY A 113 12.68 0.59 16.26
C GLY A 113 13.19 -0.74 15.68
N SER A 114 12.32 -1.56 15.10
CA SER A 114 12.72 -2.86 14.55
C SER A 114 13.66 -2.76 13.35
N LEU A 115 14.68 -3.63 13.35
CA LEU A 115 15.62 -3.78 12.24
C LEU A 115 15.25 -4.97 11.37
N ASN A 116 15.56 -4.88 10.09
CA ASN A 116 15.28 -5.91 9.10
C ASN A 116 16.56 -6.72 8.76
N LEU A 117 17.27 -7.17 9.79
CA LEU A 117 18.54 -7.87 9.61
C LEU A 117 18.39 -9.19 8.84
N ARG A 118 17.29 -9.92 9.06
CA ARG A 118 17.03 -11.17 8.34
C ARG A 118 16.58 -10.92 6.91
N GLY A 119 15.91 -9.81 6.60
CA GLY A 119 15.67 -9.44 5.20
C GLY A 119 16.97 -9.19 4.45
N VAL A 120 17.90 -8.45 5.07
CA VAL A 120 19.25 -8.20 4.52
C VAL A 120 20.03 -9.50 4.36
N ALA A 121 20.06 -10.38 5.37
CA ALA A 121 20.69 -11.69 5.30
C ALA A 121 20.10 -12.58 4.18
N THR A 122 18.78 -12.48 3.97
CA THR A 122 18.07 -13.19 2.90
C THR A 122 18.54 -12.71 1.53
N ILE A 123 18.70 -11.39 1.33
CA ILE A 123 19.24 -10.82 0.08
C ILE A 123 20.67 -11.32 -0.19
N LEU A 124 21.56 -11.31 0.82
CA LEU A 124 22.94 -11.79 0.67
C LEU A 124 22.99 -13.28 0.28
N SER A 125 22.21 -14.11 0.96
CA SER A 125 22.11 -15.55 0.66
C SER A 125 21.48 -15.80 -0.71
N LEU A 126 20.46 -15.02 -1.10
CA LEU A 126 19.88 -15.07 -2.44
C LEU A 126 20.88 -14.66 -3.52
N ALA A 127 21.72 -13.66 -3.29
CA ALA A 127 22.76 -13.27 -4.25
C ALA A 127 23.73 -14.43 -4.54
N GLU A 128 24.14 -15.18 -3.50
CA GLU A 128 24.96 -16.39 -3.66
C GLU A 128 24.19 -17.49 -4.40
N TYR A 129 22.93 -17.70 -4.03
CA TYR A 129 22.08 -18.74 -4.61
C TYR A 129 21.78 -18.51 -6.09
N LEU A 130 21.24 -17.34 -6.44
CA LEU A 130 20.75 -17.01 -7.78
C LEU A 130 21.89 -17.01 -8.80
N LYS A 131 23.10 -16.58 -8.40
CA LYS A 131 24.31 -16.63 -9.23
C LYS A 131 24.63 -18.03 -9.76
N ARG A 132 24.29 -19.09 -9.01
CA ARG A 132 24.61 -20.49 -9.37
C ARG A 132 23.73 -21.03 -10.50
N TYR A 133 22.58 -20.41 -10.76
CA TYR A 133 21.62 -20.87 -11.75
C TYR A 133 21.69 -20.00 -13.01
N THR A 134 21.66 -20.63 -14.18
CA THR A 134 21.76 -19.93 -15.48
C THR A 134 20.40 -19.74 -16.17
N LEU A 135 19.31 -19.77 -15.41
CA LEU A 135 17.93 -19.73 -15.93
C LEU A 135 17.38 -18.30 -16.11
N TRP A 136 18.11 -17.30 -15.64
CA TRP A 136 17.66 -15.91 -15.63
C TRP A 136 17.75 -15.28 -17.02
N ALA A 137 16.67 -14.60 -17.41
CA ALA A 137 16.51 -13.84 -18.64
C ALA A 137 16.45 -12.32 -18.39
N LYS A 138 16.40 -11.89 -17.14
CA LYS A 138 16.46 -10.49 -16.72
C LYS A 138 17.56 -10.33 -15.70
N ASP A 139 18.30 -9.24 -15.79
CA ASP A 139 19.32 -8.91 -14.80
C ASP A 139 18.67 -8.83 -13.42
N ILE A 140 19.39 -9.25 -12.39
CA ILE A 140 18.91 -9.17 -11.02
C ILE A 140 19.73 -8.12 -10.30
N VAL A 141 19.06 -7.06 -9.86
CA VAL A 141 19.68 -5.98 -9.11
C VAL A 141 19.35 -6.17 -7.64
N PHE A 142 20.38 -6.38 -6.83
CA PHE A 142 20.27 -6.44 -5.37
C PHE A 142 20.47 -5.05 -4.80
N VAL A 143 19.52 -4.56 -4.00
CA VAL A 143 19.62 -3.24 -3.37
C VAL A 143 19.40 -3.38 -1.87
N ILE A 144 20.41 -3.00 -1.09
CA ILE A 144 20.32 -2.93 0.36
C ILE A 144 20.36 -1.46 0.77
N SER A 145 19.19 -0.95 1.17
CA SER A 145 19.05 0.45 1.61
C SER A 145 19.46 0.61 3.06
N ASP A 146 20.17 1.69 3.37
CA ASP A 146 20.62 1.95 4.74
C ASP A 146 19.50 2.53 5.61
N GLY A 147 18.76 3.50 5.05
CA GLY A 147 17.48 3.95 5.59
C GLY A 147 16.33 2.98 5.30
N TYR A 148 15.11 3.46 5.50
CA TYR A 148 13.91 2.76 5.06
C TYR A 148 13.55 3.24 3.64
N MET A 149 12.57 4.12 3.51
CA MET A 149 12.16 4.70 2.24
C MET A 149 13.16 5.72 1.69
N ASP A 150 13.85 6.47 2.55
CA ASP A 150 14.82 7.50 2.18
C ASP A 150 15.98 6.92 1.33
N GLY A 151 16.55 5.78 1.76
CA GLY A 151 17.62 5.12 1.01
C GLY A 151 17.18 4.63 -0.34
N MET A 152 16.02 3.96 -0.44
CA MET A 152 15.52 3.50 -1.74
C MET A 152 15.15 4.68 -2.65
N HIS A 153 14.62 5.78 -2.09
CA HIS A 153 14.31 6.98 -2.84
C HIS A 153 15.57 7.59 -3.46
N ALA A 154 16.67 7.65 -2.70
CA ALA A 154 17.98 8.08 -3.19
C ALA A 154 18.49 7.20 -4.34
N TRP A 155 18.41 5.87 -4.18
CA TRP A 155 18.87 4.93 -5.19
C TRP A 155 18.07 5.02 -6.49
N LEU A 156 16.73 5.01 -6.40
CA LEU A 156 15.86 5.10 -7.56
C LEU A 156 15.96 6.44 -8.30
N SER A 157 16.10 7.55 -7.56
CA SER A 157 16.26 8.88 -8.15
C SER A 157 17.52 8.94 -9.01
N ALA A 158 18.65 8.43 -8.49
CA ALA A 158 19.90 8.35 -9.24
C ALA A 158 19.82 7.36 -10.42
N TYR A 159 19.18 6.20 -10.23
CA TYR A 159 19.01 5.19 -11.27
C TYR A 159 18.23 5.72 -12.48
N HIS A 160 17.22 6.56 -12.25
CA HIS A 160 16.39 7.15 -13.31
C HIS A 160 16.84 8.56 -13.73
N GLY A 161 17.90 9.11 -13.12
CA GLY A 161 18.43 10.44 -13.46
C GLY A 161 17.52 11.61 -13.04
N PHE A 162 16.75 11.46 -11.97
CA PHE A 162 15.92 12.55 -11.41
C PHE A 162 16.63 13.23 -10.25
N GLU A 163 16.76 14.55 -10.35
CA GLU A 163 17.28 15.40 -9.28
C GLU A 163 16.12 16.01 -8.49
N HIS A 164 16.26 16.05 -7.15
CA HIS A 164 15.29 16.66 -6.26
C HIS A 164 15.99 17.71 -5.40
N SER A 165 15.33 18.83 -5.12
CA SER A 165 15.93 19.94 -4.37
C SER A 165 16.30 19.60 -2.92
N ASN A 166 15.67 18.58 -2.35
CA ASN A 166 15.84 18.14 -0.97
C ASN A 166 16.60 16.82 -0.84
N LEU A 167 17.27 16.35 -1.90
CA LEU A 167 17.96 15.07 -1.94
C LEU A 167 19.27 15.20 -2.72
N GLU A 168 20.38 15.02 -2.04
CA GLU A 168 21.70 14.91 -2.65
C GLU A 168 22.11 13.44 -2.76
N THR A 169 22.50 13.00 -3.95
CA THR A 169 22.96 11.62 -4.20
C THR A 169 24.16 11.60 -5.13
N GLN A 170 25.05 10.64 -4.91
CA GLN A 170 26.10 10.37 -5.87
C GLN A 170 25.55 9.60 -7.09
N PRO A 171 26.03 9.87 -8.31
CA PRO A 171 25.68 9.08 -9.50
C PRO A 171 26.01 7.59 -9.31
N LEU A 172 25.17 6.72 -9.87
CA LEU A 172 25.40 5.28 -9.81
C LEU A 172 26.55 4.89 -10.77
N SER A 173 27.50 4.11 -10.28
CA SER A 173 28.63 3.58 -11.06
C SER A 173 28.27 2.31 -11.82
N LEU A 174 27.24 1.59 -11.38
CA LEU A 174 26.71 0.40 -12.04
C LEU A 174 25.26 0.67 -12.45
N LEU A 175 24.92 0.34 -13.69
CA LEU A 175 23.57 0.43 -14.22
C LEU A 175 23.21 -0.90 -14.90
N SER A 176 21.93 -1.24 -14.87
CA SER A 176 21.33 -2.36 -15.61
C SER A 176 20.19 -1.82 -16.48
N GLY A 177 19.64 -2.66 -17.34
CA GLY A 177 18.49 -2.31 -18.17
C GLY A 177 17.21 -2.07 -17.39
N VAL A 178 16.11 -1.78 -18.09
CA VAL A 178 14.93 -1.22 -17.45
C VAL A 178 14.31 -2.17 -16.44
N ILE A 179 14.10 -1.67 -15.22
CA ILE A 179 13.46 -2.43 -14.14
C ILE A 179 11.99 -2.65 -14.50
N TRP A 180 11.55 -3.91 -14.47
CA TRP A 180 10.15 -4.28 -14.72
C TRP A 180 9.39 -4.49 -13.42
N THR A 181 9.99 -5.27 -12.52
CA THR A 181 9.39 -5.62 -11.24
C THR A 181 10.39 -5.48 -10.10
N ALA A 182 9.88 -5.23 -8.90
CA ALA A 182 10.68 -5.21 -7.68
C ALA A 182 10.01 -5.97 -6.54
N LEU A 183 10.82 -6.66 -5.73
CA LEU A 183 10.39 -7.32 -4.52
C LEU A 183 11.17 -6.78 -3.33
N CYS A 184 10.46 -6.15 -2.40
CA CYS A 184 11.03 -5.63 -1.16
C CYS A 184 10.78 -6.62 -0.02
N ILE A 185 11.85 -7.09 0.63
CA ILE A 185 11.78 -8.09 1.69
C ILE A 185 11.96 -7.40 3.03
N ASP A 186 10.99 -7.61 3.92
CA ASP A 186 11.04 -7.17 5.30
C ASP A 186 10.76 -8.34 6.25
N TYR A 187 11.79 -8.76 6.99
CA TYR A 187 11.79 -9.87 7.92
C TYR A 187 12.51 -9.46 9.21
N PRO A 188 11.80 -8.82 10.15
CA PRO A 188 12.40 -8.29 11.37
C PRO A 188 12.46 -9.30 12.54
N GLY A 189 11.59 -10.30 12.58
CA GLY A 189 11.49 -11.26 13.70
C GLY A 189 12.37 -12.49 13.53
N HIS A 190 12.67 -13.22 14.61
CA HIS A 190 13.39 -14.50 14.53
C HIS A 190 12.65 -15.53 13.67
N SER A 191 11.35 -15.65 13.87
CA SER A 191 10.47 -16.50 13.08
C SER A 191 9.23 -15.69 12.71
N PHE A 192 8.42 -16.21 11.78
CA PHE A 192 7.17 -15.58 11.41
C PHE A 192 6.04 -16.61 11.28
N SER A 193 4.82 -16.15 11.49
CA SER A 193 3.61 -16.96 11.32
C SER A 193 2.89 -16.66 10.01
N HIS A 194 2.99 -15.43 9.51
CA HIS A 194 2.25 -14.94 8.37
C HIS A 194 3.13 -14.05 7.48
N LEU A 195 2.78 -14.00 6.18
CA LEU A 195 3.30 -12.98 5.29
C LEU A 195 2.24 -11.92 5.04
N GLY A 196 2.52 -10.72 5.53
CA GLY A 196 1.81 -9.51 5.14
C GLY A 196 2.30 -8.99 3.81
N VAL A 197 1.41 -8.45 3.00
CA VAL A 197 1.80 -7.75 1.77
C VAL A 197 1.32 -6.31 1.80
N TYR A 198 2.25 -5.41 1.47
CA TYR A 198 2.04 -3.97 1.33
C TYR A 198 2.29 -3.58 -0.12
N PHE A 199 1.43 -2.73 -0.68
CA PHE A 199 1.39 -2.46 -2.12
C PHE A 199 0.94 -1.04 -2.51
N GLU A 200 0.57 -0.17 -1.59
CA GLU A 200 0.16 1.20 -1.91
C GLU A 200 1.38 2.10 -2.10
N GLY A 201 1.43 2.78 -3.25
CA GLY A 201 2.45 3.76 -3.54
C GLY A 201 2.01 5.21 -3.43
N LEU A 202 2.96 6.07 -3.78
CA LEU A 202 2.77 7.52 -3.76
C LEU A 202 1.59 7.92 -4.65
N ASN A 203 0.79 8.87 -4.16
CA ASN A 203 -0.40 9.40 -4.83
C ASN A 203 -1.44 8.34 -5.21
N GLY A 204 -1.57 7.29 -4.39
CA GLY A 204 -2.58 6.24 -4.58
C GLY A 204 -2.30 5.31 -5.77
N ARG A 205 -1.06 5.28 -6.27
CA ARG A 205 -0.64 4.32 -7.30
C ARG A 205 -0.59 2.91 -6.72
N LEU A 206 -1.08 1.93 -7.47
CA LEU A 206 -1.07 0.52 -7.11
C LEU A 206 -0.27 -0.28 -8.14
N PRO A 207 0.38 -1.39 -7.75
CA PRO A 207 1.00 -2.29 -8.70
C PRO A 207 -0.08 -3.04 -9.48
N ASN A 208 0.35 -3.66 -10.57
CA ASN A 208 -0.47 -4.65 -11.25
C ASN A 208 -0.86 -5.78 -10.27
N GLN A 209 -2.16 -6.08 -10.25
CA GLN A 209 -2.74 -7.06 -9.32
C GLN A 209 -2.16 -8.47 -9.51
N ASP A 210 -1.70 -8.84 -10.70
CA ASP A 210 -1.17 -10.17 -10.97
C ASP A 210 0.16 -10.42 -10.26
N LEU A 211 1.01 -9.38 -10.10
CA LEU A 211 2.24 -9.48 -9.32
C LEU A 211 1.91 -9.79 -7.86
N LEU A 212 0.99 -9.01 -7.28
CA LEU A 212 0.50 -9.19 -5.92
C LEU A 212 -0.12 -10.59 -5.73
N ASN A 213 -1.02 -10.98 -6.61
CA ASN A 213 -1.70 -12.28 -6.56
C ASN A 213 -0.73 -13.45 -6.72
N SER A 214 0.31 -13.29 -7.55
CA SER A 214 1.35 -14.30 -7.73
C SER A 214 2.10 -14.58 -6.43
N VAL A 215 2.55 -13.52 -5.75
CA VAL A 215 3.24 -13.63 -4.45
C VAL A 215 2.36 -14.33 -3.42
N LEU A 216 1.09 -13.92 -3.32
CA LEU A 216 0.12 -14.45 -2.37
C LEU A 216 -0.20 -15.93 -2.65
N ASN A 217 -0.36 -16.30 -3.92
CA ASN A 217 -0.60 -17.67 -4.34
C ASN A 217 0.61 -18.58 -4.05
N ILE A 218 1.83 -18.10 -4.32
CA ILE A 218 3.07 -18.85 -4.05
C ILE A 218 3.27 -19.08 -2.55
N ALA A 219 3.03 -18.05 -1.73
CA ALA A 219 3.15 -18.16 -0.28
C ALA A 219 2.18 -19.21 0.28
N ARG A 220 0.90 -19.12 -0.11
CA ARG A 220 -0.14 -19.99 0.43
C ARG A 220 -0.12 -21.40 -0.15
N TYR A 221 -0.17 -21.54 -1.47
CA TYR A 221 -0.41 -22.83 -2.12
C TYR A 221 0.86 -23.64 -2.30
N SER A 222 2.00 -22.98 -2.61
CA SER A 222 3.26 -23.70 -2.83
C SER A 222 4.06 -23.92 -1.54
N ASN A 223 3.87 -23.08 -0.51
CA ASN A 223 4.71 -23.09 0.69
C ASN A 223 3.93 -23.16 2.01
N GLY A 224 2.60 -23.20 1.98
CA GLY A 224 1.75 -23.42 3.16
C GLY A 224 1.75 -22.27 4.16
N VAL A 225 2.11 -21.05 3.74
CA VAL A 225 2.15 -19.87 4.62
C VAL A 225 0.86 -19.08 4.51
N SER A 226 0.27 -18.75 5.66
CA SER A 226 -0.88 -17.86 5.72
C SER A 226 -0.50 -16.43 5.30
N VAL A 227 -1.32 -15.85 4.43
CA VAL A 227 -1.10 -14.51 3.87
C VAL A 227 -2.11 -13.52 4.42
N LEU A 228 -1.66 -12.29 4.65
CA LEU A 228 -2.45 -11.19 5.18
C LEU A 228 -2.39 -9.99 4.23
N ALA A 229 -3.48 -9.23 4.16
CA ALA A 229 -3.41 -7.87 3.66
C ALA A 229 -2.82 -7.01 4.79
N TYR A 230 -1.67 -6.39 4.56
CA TYR A 230 -0.87 -5.75 5.62
C TYR A 230 -0.50 -6.75 6.73
N ASP A 231 -0.57 -6.34 8.01
CA ASP A 231 -0.30 -7.14 9.21
C ASP A 231 -1.57 -7.55 9.99
N ILE A 232 -2.76 -7.36 9.40
CA ILE A 232 -4.07 -7.63 10.01
C ILE A 232 -4.34 -9.14 10.03
N LEU A 233 -4.58 -9.71 11.22
CA LEU A 233 -4.84 -11.15 11.37
C LEU A 233 -6.28 -11.51 10.98
N ASP A 234 -6.42 -12.22 9.85
CA ASP A 234 -7.72 -12.54 9.25
C ASP A 234 -8.58 -13.54 10.08
N HIS A 235 -7.97 -14.31 11.02
CA HIS A 235 -8.59 -15.47 11.66
C HIS A 235 -8.37 -15.63 13.18
N LEU A 236 -7.73 -14.66 13.84
CA LEU A 236 -7.40 -14.76 15.28
C LEU A 236 -7.98 -13.62 16.13
N ARG A 237 -9.12 -13.02 15.73
CA ARG A 237 -10.03 -12.48 16.75
C ARG A 237 -10.74 -13.62 17.48
N THR A 238 -9.96 -14.46 18.17
CA THR A 238 -10.46 -15.12 19.37
C THR A 238 -10.50 -14.04 20.45
N ASP A 239 -11.34 -13.04 20.26
CA ASP A 239 -11.54 -11.96 21.22
C ASP A 239 -12.42 -12.52 22.31
N HIS A 240 -11.91 -13.48 23.09
CA HIS A 240 -12.51 -13.67 24.38
C HIS A 240 -12.04 -12.47 25.22
N PRO A 241 -12.91 -11.78 25.94
CA PRO A 241 -12.58 -10.65 26.81
C PRO A 241 -11.47 -10.92 27.83
N SER A 242 -11.20 -12.19 28.13
CA SER A 242 -10.06 -12.65 28.91
C SER A 242 -8.71 -12.37 28.25
N ASP A 243 -8.69 -12.19 26.93
CA ASP A 243 -7.50 -11.91 26.13
C ASP A 243 -7.14 -10.40 26.16
N PHE A 244 -8.09 -9.53 26.52
CA PHE A 244 -7.91 -8.08 26.65
C PHE A 244 -7.57 -7.61 28.08
N GLY A 245 -7.03 -8.53 28.88
CA GLY A 245 -6.63 -8.27 30.26
C GLY A 245 -7.81 -8.15 31.25
N PRO A 246 -7.49 -7.94 32.55
CA PRO A 246 -8.46 -8.14 33.64
C PRO A 246 -9.68 -7.21 33.58
N TRP A 247 -9.48 -5.97 33.12
CA TRP A 247 -10.52 -4.95 33.07
C TRP A 247 -11.59 -5.23 32.00
N MET A 248 -11.18 -5.61 30.79
CA MET A 248 -12.14 -5.94 29.71
C MET A 248 -12.91 -7.22 30.02
N SER A 249 -12.24 -8.20 30.64
CA SER A 249 -12.91 -9.41 31.14
C SER A 249 -13.98 -9.10 32.19
N TYR A 250 -13.74 -8.11 33.05
CA TYR A 250 -14.71 -7.66 34.04
C TYR A 250 -15.91 -6.97 33.38
N LEU A 251 -15.67 -6.01 32.48
CA LEU A 251 -16.74 -5.31 31.74
C LEU A 251 -17.61 -6.26 30.93
N TRP A 252 -17.01 -7.28 30.32
CA TRP A 252 -17.77 -8.27 29.54
C TRP A 252 -18.81 -9.02 30.35
N THR A 253 -18.55 -9.26 31.63
CA THR A 253 -19.49 -9.94 32.53
C THR A 253 -20.81 -9.16 32.68
N TYR A 254 -20.78 -7.85 32.42
CA TYR A 254 -21.96 -6.97 32.45
C TYR A 254 -22.64 -6.81 31.08
N VAL A 255 -22.06 -7.34 30.00
CA VAL A 255 -22.65 -7.28 28.66
C VAL A 255 -23.76 -8.35 28.55
N PRO A 256 -24.99 -8.01 28.11
CA PRO A 256 -26.06 -9.00 27.97
C PRO A 256 -25.71 -10.13 26.98
N GLU A 257 -26.15 -11.37 27.27
CA GLU A 257 -25.89 -12.56 26.44
C GLU A 257 -26.22 -12.37 24.94
N PRO A 258 -27.32 -11.71 24.53
CA PRO A 258 -27.60 -11.49 23.10
C PRO A 258 -26.52 -10.64 22.42
N VAL A 259 -25.97 -9.67 23.13
CA VAL A 259 -24.90 -8.78 22.62
C VAL A 259 -23.58 -9.53 22.57
N GLN A 260 -23.25 -10.32 23.59
CA GLN A 260 -22.07 -11.19 23.58
C GLN A 260 -22.08 -12.16 22.40
N LYS A 261 -23.24 -12.76 22.11
CA LYS A 261 -23.43 -13.69 20.99
C LYS A 261 -23.29 -12.98 19.64
N LEU A 262 -23.83 -11.77 19.50
CA LEU A 262 -23.67 -10.95 18.31
C LEU A 262 -22.20 -10.56 18.08
N LEU A 263 -21.52 -10.06 19.10
CA LEU A 263 -20.10 -9.68 19.04
C LEU A 263 -19.17 -10.88 18.74
N ASN A 264 -19.55 -12.08 19.18
CA ASN A 264 -18.82 -13.31 18.88
C ASN A 264 -19.24 -14.00 17.56
N ASP A 265 -20.18 -13.44 16.81
CA ASP A 265 -20.57 -14.00 15.52
C ASP A 265 -19.36 -13.98 14.55
N PRO A 266 -18.94 -15.14 14.00
CA PRO A 266 -17.87 -15.22 13.02
C PRO A 266 -18.08 -14.29 11.81
N ASN A 267 -19.33 -14.05 11.41
CA ASN A 267 -19.64 -13.16 10.29
C ASN A 267 -19.39 -11.69 10.62
N LEU A 268 -19.68 -11.28 11.86
CA LEU A 268 -19.43 -9.91 12.31
C LEU A 268 -17.92 -9.66 12.43
N LYS A 269 -17.17 -10.61 13.00
CA LYS A 269 -15.70 -10.53 13.07
C LYS A 269 -15.06 -10.48 11.68
N LEU A 270 -15.57 -11.30 10.75
CA LEU A 270 -15.12 -11.25 9.36
C LEU A 270 -15.46 -9.91 8.71
N PHE A 271 -16.66 -9.36 8.95
CA PHE A 271 -17.02 -8.04 8.44
C PHE A 271 -16.10 -6.95 8.99
N GLU A 272 -15.83 -6.96 10.29
CA GLU A 272 -14.95 -6.01 10.96
C GLU A 272 -13.52 -6.08 10.41
N ASN A 273 -12.95 -7.27 10.29
CA ASN A 273 -11.62 -7.46 9.69
C ASN A 273 -11.56 -6.94 8.25
N ARG A 274 -12.58 -7.25 7.44
CA ARG A 274 -12.64 -6.76 6.05
C ARG A 274 -12.83 -5.25 5.98
N ALA A 275 -13.62 -4.68 6.89
CA ALA A 275 -13.82 -3.24 6.98
C ALA A 275 -12.52 -2.54 7.38
N ASP A 276 -11.72 -3.13 8.27
CA ASP A 276 -10.40 -2.64 8.67
C ASP A 276 -9.38 -2.68 7.51
N ILE A 277 -9.33 -3.79 6.76
CA ILE A 277 -8.49 -3.88 5.56
C ILE A 277 -8.88 -2.81 4.53
N VAL A 278 -10.19 -2.65 4.29
CA VAL A 278 -10.70 -1.67 3.31
C VAL A 278 -10.45 -0.24 3.79
N SER A 279 -10.71 0.08 5.06
CA SER A 279 -10.50 1.42 5.61
C SER A 279 -9.03 1.80 5.55
N ARG A 280 -8.13 0.87 5.88
CA ARG A 280 -6.69 1.05 5.80
C ARG A 280 -6.21 1.27 4.37
N GLY A 281 -6.70 0.47 3.42
CA GLY A 281 -6.38 0.65 2.00
C GLY A 281 -6.86 1.99 1.45
N ILE A 282 -8.06 2.43 1.85
CA ILE A 282 -8.57 3.77 1.54
C ILE A 282 -7.71 4.85 2.19
N ALA A 283 -7.29 4.70 3.44
CA ALA A 283 -6.45 5.68 4.13
C ALA A 283 -5.10 5.88 3.45
N TRP A 284 -4.42 4.79 3.05
CA TRP A 284 -3.17 4.88 2.29
C TRP A 284 -3.37 5.57 0.94
N GLN A 285 -4.36 5.12 0.15
CA GLN A 285 -4.63 5.68 -1.17
C GLN A 285 -5.07 7.16 -1.10
N ALA A 286 -5.94 7.52 -0.16
CA ALA A 286 -6.44 8.89 0.02
C ALA A 286 -5.36 9.84 0.54
N SER A 287 -4.45 9.36 1.40
CA SER A 287 -3.33 10.18 1.87
C SER A 287 -2.26 10.42 0.82
N GLY A 288 -2.22 9.59 -0.23
CA GLY A 288 -1.16 9.62 -1.24
C GLY A 288 0.22 9.21 -0.70
N ARG A 289 0.30 8.69 0.53
CA ARG A 289 1.55 8.18 1.12
C ARG A 289 1.73 6.71 0.73
N ALA A 290 2.97 6.33 0.46
CA ALA A 290 3.30 4.94 0.23
C ALA A 290 3.28 4.15 1.55
N SER A 291 2.77 2.92 1.52
CA SER A 291 2.71 2.04 2.69
C SER A 291 4.04 1.31 2.95
N GLY A 292 4.99 1.38 2.00
CA GLY A 292 6.36 0.95 2.22
C GLY A 292 7.30 1.26 1.05
N VAL A 293 8.49 0.64 1.06
CA VAL A 293 9.58 0.89 0.09
C VAL A 293 9.13 0.65 -1.36
N HIS A 294 8.30 -0.37 -1.61
CA HIS A 294 7.73 -0.66 -2.93
C HIS A 294 7.00 0.54 -3.56
N GLY A 295 6.38 1.39 -2.75
CA GLY A 295 5.59 2.52 -3.24
C GLY A 295 6.41 3.59 -3.97
N LEU A 296 7.72 3.62 -3.75
CA LEU A 296 8.68 4.47 -4.45
C LEU A 296 9.00 3.97 -5.87
N PHE A 297 8.73 2.70 -6.18
CA PHE A 297 8.93 2.13 -7.51
C PHE A 297 7.79 2.52 -8.46
N HIS A 298 6.57 2.67 -7.93
CA HIS A 298 5.39 2.95 -8.75
C HIS A 298 5.46 4.29 -9.48
N GLN A 299 6.19 5.27 -8.96
CA GLN A 299 6.39 6.54 -9.67
C GLN A 299 7.20 6.41 -10.96
N TYR A 300 8.00 5.36 -11.08
CA TYR A 300 8.78 5.01 -12.27
C TYR A 300 8.09 3.95 -13.14
N ARG A 301 6.80 3.66 -12.88
CA ARG A 301 6.02 2.59 -13.53
C ARG A 301 6.68 1.21 -13.40
N ILE A 302 7.22 0.95 -12.21
CA ILE A 302 7.74 -0.36 -11.83
C ILE A 302 6.73 -1.01 -10.89
N ASP A 303 6.30 -2.23 -11.22
CA ASP A 303 5.41 -3.02 -10.39
C ASP A 303 6.19 -3.62 -9.23
N ALA A 304 5.80 -3.30 -8.00
CA ALA A 304 6.55 -3.67 -6.81
C ALA A 304 5.64 -4.00 -5.63
N VAL A 305 6.11 -4.89 -4.76
CA VAL A 305 5.41 -5.18 -3.50
C VAL A 305 6.42 -5.38 -2.37
N THR A 306 6.02 -5.04 -1.15
CA THR A 306 6.77 -5.38 0.06
C THR A 306 6.15 -6.60 0.72
N ILE A 307 6.94 -7.65 0.92
CA ILE A 307 6.60 -8.81 1.74
C ILE A 307 7.10 -8.54 3.16
N TYR A 308 6.18 -8.52 4.12
CA TYR A 308 6.44 -8.37 5.55
C TYR A 308 6.23 -9.69 6.29
N ALA A 309 7.30 -10.27 6.82
CA ALA A 309 7.25 -11.49 7.62
C ALA A 309 6.91 -11.15 9.07
N ARG A 310 5.62 -11.25 9.41
CA ARG A 310 5.05 -10.86 10.72
C ARG A 310 5.72 -11.65 11.85
N PRO A 311 6.44 -10.98 12.77
CA PRO A 311 7.15 -11.65 13.86
C PRO A 311 6.24 -12.56 14.69
N SER A 312 6.71 -13.77 14.95
CA SER A 312 6.04 -14.74 15.81
C SER A 312 7.04 -15.79 16.31
N HIS A 313 6.63 -16.62 17.26
CA HIS A 313 7.47 -17.72 17.77
C HIS A 313 7.67 -18.85 16.73
N GLY A 314 6.91 -18.86 15.64
CA GLY A 314 6.99 -19.87 14.59
C GLY A 314 5.69 -19.92 13.77
N PRO A 315 5.60 -20.79 12.74
CA PRO A 315 6.49 -21.91 12.45
C PRO A 315 7.52 -21.66 11.33
N HIS A 316 7.51 -20.49 10.69
CA HIS A 316 8.29 -20.26 9.47
C HIS A 316 9.56 -19.42 9.71
N GLY A 317 10.55 -19.59 8.83
CA GLY A 317 11.81 -18.86 8.84
C GLY A 317 12.45 -18.79 7.46
N PHE A 318 13.78 -18.61 7.40
CA PHE A 318 14.56 -18.44 6.16
C PHE A 318 14.26 -19.49 5.08
N PHE A 319 14.06 -20.75 5.46
CA PHE A 319 13.81 -21.83 4.51
C PHE A 319 12.56 -21.57 3.67
N VAL A 320 11.46 -21.21 4.33
CA VAL A 320 10.17 -21.01 3.68
C VAL A 320 10.15 -19.67 2.94
N LEU A 321 10.68 -18.62 3.56
CA LEU A 321 10.76 -17.30 2.92
C LEU A 321 11.61 -17.33 1.64
N GLY A 322 12.77 -17.99 1.66
CA GLY A 322 13.64 -18.11 0.50
C GLY A 322 12.99 -18.88 -0.65
N LYS A 323 12.22 -19.95 -0.38
CA LYS A 323 11.43 -20.64 -1.42
C LYS A 323 10.37 -19.74 -2.05
N ILE A 324 9.70 -18.92 -1.24
CA ILE A 324 8.69 -17.98 -1.73
C ILE A 324 9.34 -16.94 -2.62
N ILE A 325 10.46 -16.36 -2.19
CA ILE A 325 11.20 -15.35 -2.98
C ILE A 325 11.76 -15.95 -4.26
N GLU A 326 12.36 -17.15 -4.22
CA GLU A 326 12.84 -17.84 -5.42
C GLU A 326 11.71 -18.05 -6.43
N SER A 327 10.60 -18.65 -5.98
CA SER A 327 9.45 -18.96 -6.85
C SER A 327 8.84 -17.68 -7.44
N THR A 328 8.75 -16.62 -6.63
CA THR A 328 8.27 -15.31 -7.09
C THR A 328 9.22 -14.71 -8.12
N THR A 329 10.53 -14.78 -7.88
CA THR A 329 11.55 -14.25 -8.81
C THR A 329 11.52 -15.01 -10.13
N ARG A 330 11.31 -16.34 -10.11
CA ARG A 330 11.13 -17.13 -11.34
C ARG A 330 9.85 -16.76 -12.09
N THR A 331 8.76 -16.51 -11.37
CA THR A 331 7.50 -16.02 -11.94
C THR A 331 7.70 -14.68 -12.65
N MET A 332 8.40 -13.72 -12.01
CA MET A 332 8.73 -12.42 -12.61
C MET A 332 9.69 -12.55 -13.80
N ASN A 333 10.64 -13.49 -13.75
CA ASN A 333 11.59 -13.74 -14.83
C ASN A 333 10.92 -14.26 -16.12
N ASN A 334 9.76 -14.93 -16.01
CA ASN A 334 9.01 -15.45 -17.15
C ASN A 334 8.22 -14.39 -17.92
N LEU A 335 8.10 -13.16 -17.39
CA LEU A 335 7.42 -12.07 -18.09
C LEU A 335 8.09 -11.80 -19.45
N LEU A 336 7.29 -11.84 -20.51
CA LEU A 336 7.74 -11.50 -21.88
C LEU A 336 7.56 -10.00 -22.18
N GLU A 337 6.65 -9.36 -21.47
CA GLU A 337 6.34 -7.94 -21.55
C GLU A 337 6.05 -7.39 -20.16
N ARG A 338 6.08 -6.05 -20.01
CA ARG A 338 5.69 -5.41 -18.75
C ARG A 338 4.24 -5.70 -18.45
N LEU A 339 3.86 -5.73 -17.18
CA LEU A 339 2.49 -6.00 -16.79
C LEU A 339 1.54 -4.85 -17.21
N HIS A 340 0.52 -5.14 -18.02
CA HIS A 340 -0.48 -4.13 -18.44
C HIS A 340 -1.91 -4.64 -18.56
N ALA A 341 -2.16 -5.96 -18.47
CA ALA A 341 -3.48 -6.55 -18.70
C ALA A 341 -4.42 -6.57 -17.47
N SER A 342 -3.89 -6.38 -16.25
CA SER A 342 -4.66 -6.51 -15.00
C SER A 342 -5.13 -5.15 -14.45
N PHE A 343 -5.89 -5.18 -13.36
CA PHE A 343 -6.54 -4.01 -12.77
C PHE A 343 -5.54 -3.10 -12.03
N PHE A 344 -5.60 -1.79 -12.30
CA PHE A 344 -4.81 -0.76 -11.62
C PHE A 344 -5.56 -0.01 -10.51
N PHE A 345 -6.87 -0.28 -10.35
CA PHE A 345 -7.71 0.33 -9.31
C PHE A 345 -8.56 -0.72 -8.60
N TYR A 346 -8.07 -1.15 -7.44
CA TYR A 346 -8.73 -2.16 -6.61
C TYR A 346 -8.59 -1.85 -5.12
N LEU A 347 -9.53 -2.37 -4.34
CA LEU A 347 -9.42 -2.48 -2.88
C LEU A 347 -9.39 -3.95 -2.51
N LEU A 348 -8.39 -4.36 -1.74
CA LEU A 348 -8.44 -5.67 -1.11
C LEU A 348 -9.51 -5.66 -0.02
N THR A 349 -10.34 -6.70 0.01
CA THR A 349 -11.19 -7.02 1.15
C THR A 349 -10.57 -8.10 2.02
N SER A 350 -9.70 -8.93 1.45
CA SER A 350 -8.80 -9.82 2.18
C SER A 350 -7.56 -10.07 1.33
N ALA A 351 -6.60 -10.85 1.82
CA ALA A 351 -5.44 -11.29 1.02
C ALA A 351 -5.83 -12.11 -0.23
N GLN A 352 -7.11 -12.48 -0.42
CA GLN A 352 -7.56 -13.28 -1.55
C GLN A 352 -8.84 -12.78 -2.19
N SER A 353 -9.35 -11.64 -1.75
CA SER A 353 -10.58 -11.09 -2.28
C SER A 353 -10.44 -9.61 -2.46
N PHE A 354 -11.03 -9.11 -3.53
CA PHE A 354 -10.92 -7.71 -3.89
C PHE A 354 -12.22 -7.18 -4.50
N VAL A 355 -12.32 -5.86 -4.49
CA VAL A 355 -13.40 -5.10 -5.09
C VAL A 355 -12.81 -4.15 -6.13
N LYS A 356 -13.36 -4.19 -7.34
CA LYS A 356 -12.98 -3.31 -8.44
C LYS A 356 -13.69 -1.98 -8.28
N ILE A 357 -12.97 -0.92 -7.91
CA ILE A 357 -13.56 0.42 -7.73
C ILE A 357 -14.22 0.90 -9.04
N GLY A 358 -13.61 0.59 -10.19
CA GLY A 358 -14.12 0.98 -11.50
C GLY A 358 -15.56 0.55 -11.78
N GLY A 359 -16.01 -0.57 -11.19
CA GLY A 359 -17.40 -1.03 -11.32
C GLY A 359 -18.43 -0.13 -10.63
N TYR A 360 -18.00 0.70 -9.68
CA TYR A 360 -18.87 1.60 -8.91
C TYR A 360 -18.88 3.03 -9.46
N LEU A 361 -17.96 3.38 -10.36
CA LEU A 361 -17.90 4.71 -10.98
C LEU A 361 -19.21 5.10 -11.69
N PRO A 362 -19.91 4.21 -12.43
CA PRO A 362 -21.18 4.59 -13.07
C PRO A 362 -22.23 5.08 -12.07
N ALA A 363 -22.33 4.46 -10.89
CA ALA A 363 -23.28 4.87 -9.86
C ALA A 363 -22.94 6.27 -9.33
N ALA A 364 -21.66 6.54 -9.07
CA ALA A 364 -21.20 7.87 -8.66
C ALA A 364 -21.49 8.93 -9.73
N VAL A 365 -21.21 8.62 -11.00
CA VAL A 365 -21.48 9.52 -12.14
C VAL A 365 -22.98 9.81 -12.27
N ILE A 366 -23.84 8.79 -12.16
CA ILE A 366 -25.30 8.98 -12.20
C ILE A 366 -25.76 9.89 -11.05
N MET A 367 -25.26 9.66 -9.84
CA MET A 367 -25.57 10.53 -8.69
C MET A 367 -25.11 11.98 -8.93
N SER A 368 -23.90 12.19 -9.47
CA SER A 368 -23.40 13.53 -9.81
C SER A 368 -24.26 14.22 -10.88
N ILE A 369 -24.73 13.48 -11.88
CA ILE A 369 -25.63 13.97 -12.92
C ILE A 369 -26.96 14.41 -12.29
N VAL A 370 -27.57 13.56 -11.44
CA VAL A 370 -28.83 13.88 -10.75
C VAL A 370 -28.68 15.12 -9.87
N MET A 371 -27.60 15.21 -9.09
CA MET A 371 -27.32 16.38 -8.25
C MET A 371 -27.13 17.65 -9.08
N THR A 372 -26.49 17.55 -10.25
CA THR A 372 -26.27 18.69 -11.15
C THR A 372 -27.59 19.18 -11.75
N PHE A 373 -28.42 18.29 -12.26
CA PHE A 373 -29.75 18.65 -12.79
C PHE A 373 -30.68 19.17 -11.70
N GLY A 374 -30.67 18.57 -10.51
CA GLY A 374 -31.41 19.06 -9.35
C GLY A 374 -30.96 20.47 -8.94
N GLY A 375 -29.64 20.71 -8.91
CA GLY A 375 -29.09 22.04 -8.64
C GLY A 375 -29.50 23.07 -9.70
N LEU A 376 -29.49 22.70 -10.98
CA LEU A 376 -29.97 23.57 -12.07
C LEU A 376 -31.47 23.85 -11.97
N ALA A 377 -32.29 22.86 -11.62
CA ALA A 377 -33.72 23.03 -11.40
C ALA A 377 -34.00 24.01 -10.26
N LEU A 378 -33.35 23.81 -9.11
CA LEU A 378 -33.43 24.73 -7.96
C LEU A 378 -32.95 26.14 -8.33
N TRP A 379 -31.92 26.28 -9.16
CA TRP A 379 -31.45 27.57 -9.65
C TRP A 379 -32.49 28.29 -10.53
N VAL A 380 -33.21 27.53 -11.37
CA VAL A 380 -34.32 28.06 -12.16
C VAL A 380 -35.46 28.51 -11.25
N GLU A 381 -35.91 27.63 -10.34
CA GLU A 381 -36.98 27.90 -9.37
C GLU A 381 -36.65 29.08 -8.45
N ALA A 382 -35.40 29.22 -8.00
CA ALA A 382 -34.95 30.34 -7.17
C ALA A 382 -35.12 31.70 -7.84
N GLY A 383 -35.27 31.76 -9.16
CA GLY A 383 -35.60 32.99 -9.89
C GLY A 383 -37.06 33.44 -9.77
N TRP A 384 -37.92 32.64 -9.13
CA TRP A 384 -39.35 32.87 -9.00
C TRP A 384 -39.78 32.89 -7.53
N PHE A 385 -40.78 33.71 -7.20
CA PHE A 385 -41.44 33.68 -5.89
C PHE A 385 -42.94 33.94 -6.07
N GLN A 386 -43.77 33.33 -5.22
CA GLN A 386 -45.21 33.53 -5.23
C GLN A 386 -45.58 34.73 -4.35
N VAL A 387 -46.40 35.62 -4.89
CA VAL A 387 -47.03 36.70 -4.14
C VAL A 387 -48.55 36.51 -4.24
N PRO A 388 -49.33 36.76 -3.17
CA PRO A 388 -50.78 36.83 -3.28
C PRO A 388 -51.13 37.89 -4.32
N ALA A 389 -51.94 37.56 -5.32
CA ALA A 389 -52.40 38.56 -6.28
C ALA A 389 -53.15 39.67 -5.52
N THR A 390 -52.60 40.87 -5.51
CA THR A 390 -53.33 42.05 -5.04
C THR A 390 -54.43 42.31 -6.05
N VAL A 391 -55.68 42.08 -5.65
CA VAL A 391 -56.84 42.53 -6.42
C VAL A 391 -56.72 44.05 -6.53
N SER A 392 -56.49 44.56 -7.74
CA SER A 392 -56.55 45.99 -8.01
C SER A 392 -57.92 46.49 -7.60
N GLU A 393 -57.98 47.55 -6.78
CA GLU A 393 -59.19 48.34 -6.58
C GLU A 393 -59.65 48.86 -7.96
N GLY A 394 -60.57 48.13 -8.60
CA GLY A 394 -60.96 48.40 -9.99
C GLY A 394 -62.17 47.61 -10.45
N ASP A 395 -62.35 46.36 -10.00
CA ASP A 395 -63.52 45.56 -10.38
C ASP A 395 -64.26 45.03 -9.15
N GLN A 396 -65.04 45.92 -8.51
CA GLN A 396 -66.19 45.51 -7.70
C GLN A 396 -67.43 45.51 -8.59
N LYS A 397 -67.83 44.33 -9.08
CA LYS A 397 -69.24 43.89 -9.15
C LYS A 397 -69.36 42.49 -9.77
N SER A 398 -69.58 41.49 -8.93
CA SER A 398 -70.80 40.66 -8.93
C SER A 398 -70.67 39.54 -7.90
N GLU A 399 -71.60 39.51 -6.95
CA GLU A 399 -71.87 38.44 -5.99
C GLU A 399 -72.23 37.12 -6.70
N THR A 400 -71.83 35.98 -6.14
CA THR A 400 -72.77 34.99 -5.54
C THR A 400 -72.01 33.86 -4.82
N ASP A 401 -72.68 33.37 -3.77
CA ASP A 401 -72.40 32.30 -2.82
C ASP A 401 -71.60 31.07 -3.33
N ASP A 402 -70.60 30.64 -2.55
CA ASP A 402 -70.38 29.25 -2.13
C ASP A 402 -69.28 29.19 -1.04
N ASP A 403 -69.61 28.56 0.09
CA ASP A 403 -68.72 28.32 1.25
C ASP A 403 -67.66 27.25 0.91
N GLU A 404 -66.58 27.63 0.20
CA GLU A 404 -65.28 26.98 0.31
C GLU A 404 -64.19 28.06 0.43
N PRO A 405 -63.13 27.87 1.26
CA PRO A 405 -62.06 28.85 1.37
C PRO A 405 -61.28 28.92 0.06
N VAL A 406 -61.64 29.85 -0.82
CA VAL A 406 -60.92 30.13 -2.07
C VAL A 406 -59.54 30.69 -1.73
N GLU A 407 -58.49 29.88 -1.89
CA GLU A 407 -57.11 30.38 -1.75
C GLU A 407 -56.89 31.55 -2.73
N PRO A 408 -56.29 32.67 -2.28
CA PRO A 408 -56.05 33.82 -3.14
C PRO A 408 -55.20 33.41 -4.35
N SER A 409 -55.58 33.84 -5.56
CA SER A 409 -54.84 33.51 -6.78
C SER A 409 -53.36 33.92 -6.63
N LYS A 410 -52.44 32.98 -6.85
CA LYS A 410 -51.00 33.19 -6.63
C LYS A 410 -50.37 33.67 -7.94
N GLN A 411 -49.70 34.82 -7.91
CA GLN A 411 -48.96 35.33 -9.06
C GLN A 411 -47.47 35.04 -8.90
N TRP A 412 -46.84 34.46 -9.93
CA TRP A 412 -45.40 34.22 -9.97
C TRP A 412 -44.67 35.46 -10.45
N LEU A 413 -43.79 36.01 -9.62
CA LEU A 413 -42.93 37.14 -9.96
C LEU A 413 -41.48 36.70 -10.07
N LYS A 414 -40.76 37.29 -11.03
CA LYS A 414 -39.33 37.04 -11.24
C LYS A 414 -38.52 37.90 -10.27
N ARG A 415 -37.56 37.30 -9.56
CA ARG A 415 -36.62 38.01 -8.67
C ARG A 415 -35.17 37.87 -9.13
N SER A 416 -34.32 38.78 -8.66
CA SER A 416 -32.87 38.59 -8.75
C SER A 416 -32.44 37.40 -7.90
N ARG A 417 -31.55 36.58 -8.44
CA ARG A 417 -31.05 35.40 -7.73
C ARG A 417 -29.96 35.82 -6.73
N PRO A 418 -29.87 35.20 -5.54
CA PRO A 418 -28.82 35.47 -4.56
C PRO A 418 -27.50 34.80 -4.99
N VAL A 419 -26.89 35.34 -6.05
CA VAL A 419 -25.70 34.76 -6.69
C VAL A 419 -24.48 34.80 -5.76
N VAL A 420 -24.36 35.87 -4.97
CA VAL A 420 -23.25 36.06 -4.01
C VAL A 420 -23.28 35.00 -2.91
N ASP A 421 -24.45 34.77 -2.32
CA ASP A 421 -24.62 33.77 -1.25
C ASP A 421 -24.34 32.35 -1.77
N ALA A 422 -24.78 32.06 -2.99
CA ALA A 422 -24.50 30.78 -3.65
C ALA A 422 -22.99 30.57 -3.89
N PHE A 423 -22.28 31.57 -4.42
CA PHE A 423 -20.83 31.48 -4.60
C PHE A 423 -20.06 31.46 -3.27
N ALA A 424 -20.53 32.17 -2.25
CA ALA A 424 -19.96 32.11 -0.91
C ALA A 424 -20.09 30.69 -0.33
N LEU A 425 -21.26 30.04 -0.47
CA LEU A 425 -21.47 28.67 -0.06
C LEU A 425 -20.58 27.68 -0.82
N VAL A 426 -20.45 27.85 -2.14
CA VAL A 426 -19.52 27.05 -2.98
C VAL A 426 -18.07 27.24 -2.49
N GLY A 427 -17.65 28.48 -2.23
CA GLY A 427 -16.34 28.78 -1.67
C GLY A 427 -16.12 28.10 -0.32
N CYS A 428 -17.06 28.22 0.62
CA CYS A 428 -17.00 27.57 1.92
C CYS A 428 -16.90 26.04 1.81
N THR A 429 -17.69 25.41 0.96
CA THR A 429 -17.65 23.95 0.76
C THR A 429 -16.33 23.49 0.16
N HIS A 430 -15.74 24.25 -0.77
CA HIS A 430 -14.42 23.95 -1.32
C HIS A 430 -13.31 24.14 -0.28
N LEU A 431 -13.38 25.19 0.55
CA LEU A 431 -12.43 25.41 1.64
C LEU A 431 -12.51 24.29 2.69
N ILE A 432 -13.71 23.84 3.05
CA ILE A 432 -13.92 22.68 3.93
C ILE A 432 -13.32 21.42 3.29
N GLY A 433 -13.57 21.19 2.00
CA GLY A 433 -13.00 20.06 1.26
C GLY A 433 -11.46 20.08 1.24
N ALA A 434 -10.86 21.24 0.99
CA ALA A 434 -9.41 21.42 1.02
C ALA A 434 -8.83 21.20 2.42
N ALA A 435 -9.49 21.71 3.47
CA ALA A 435 -9.09 21.49 4.86
C ALA A 435 -9.17 20.00 5.24
N LEU A 436 -10.23 19.29 4.84
CA LEU A 436 -10.36 17.84 5.06
C LEU A 436 -9.29 17.06 4.31
N LEU A 437 -9.02 17.39 3.05
CA LEU A 437 -7.98 16.74 2.27
C LEU A 437 -6.60 16.94 2.91
N PHE A 438 -6.31 18.15 3.37
CA PHE A 438 -5.07 18.45 4.09
C PHE A 438 -4.96 17.67 5.40
N ALA A 439 -6.04 17.63 6.19
CA ALA A 439 -6.08 16.87 7.44
C ALA A 439 -5.81 15.38 7.18
N LEU A 440 -6.49 14.77 6.21
CA LEU A 440 -6.33 13.37 5.84
C LEU A 440 -4.94 13.02 5.30
N GLY A 441 -4.26 13.99 4.65
CA GLY A 441 -2.89 13.80 4.14
C GLY A 441 -1.81 13.76 5.22
N THR A 442 -2.14 14.06 6.48
CA THR A 442 -1.15 14.12 7.56
C THR A 442 -0.73 12.72 8.04
N LYS A 443 0.54 12.55 8.45
CA LYS A 443 1.06 11.29 9.02
C LYS A 443 0.21 10.80 10.21
N PRO A 444 -0.22 11.65 11.17
CA PRO A 444 -1.07 11.23 12.29
C PRO A 444 -2.44 10.70 11.84
N SER A 445 -3.07 11.33 10.84
CA SER A 445 -4.36 10.86 10.34
C SER A 445 -4.25 9.49 9.70
N VAL A 446 -3.20 9.24 8.91
CA VAL A 446 -2.95 7.92 8.36
C VAL A 446 -2.70 6.89 9.45
N GLN A 447 -1.86 7.22 10.43
CA GLN A 447 -1.58 6.34 11.57
C GLN A 447 -2.85 5.99 12.35
N ALA A 448 -3.79 6.92 12.54
CA ALA A 448 -5.06 6.65 13.21
C ALA A 448 -5.91 5.57 12.50
N PHE A 449 -5.74 5.39 11.18
CA PHE A 449 -6.45 4.36 10.40
C PHE A 449 -5.60 3.12 10.11
N THR A 450 -4.28 3.14 10.39
CA THR A 450 -3.36 2.06 9.99
C THR A 450 -2.70 1.35 11.16
N VAL A 451 -2.71 1.94 12.36
CA VAL A 451 -2.20 1.28 13.57
C VAL A 451 -3.25 0.28 14.03
N SER A 452 -2.84 -0.98 14.14
CA SER A 452 -3.65 -2.04 14.74
C SER A 452 -4.02 -1.60 16.16
N SER A 453 -5.31 -1.43 16.45
CA SER A 453 -5.79 -1.41 17.83
C SER A 453 -5.43 -2.76 18.45
N HIS A 454 -4.41 -2.78 19.30
CA HIS A 454 -4.03 -3.96 20.08
C HIS A 454 -5.02 -4.24 21.19
#